data_AF-A0A3C1PQ29-F1
#
_entry.id   AF-A0A3C1PQ29-F1
#
_cell.length_a   1.000
_cell.length_b   1.000
_cell.length_c   1.000
_cell.angle_alpha   90.00
_cell.angle_beta   90.00
_cell.angle_gamma   90.00
#
_symmetry.space_group_name_H-M   'P 1'
#
loop_
_entity.id
_entity.type
_entity.pdbx_description
1 polymer ?
#
loop_
_entity_poly.entity_id
_entity_poly.type
_entity_poly.pdbx_seq_one_letter_code
_entity_poly.pdbx_strand_id
1 'polypeptide(L)'
;MKIIIKQPNKALGKAYLKQDVSRNQIKGFKDNLKTLFEKAEDADKKNEYEEHFKNIVSNFLTKTWYDGLYEINISQRKDLVIHNGKRSIDTIGVIIEAKRPSNTNEMVSVENINVRATHELILYYFNEREKNKNIEVKHLIACNLYNWFIFDENDFDKLFYRNQKFQKLYKTTIESGKDNPFFYSEAQKIIAEIKDDIHCVYFNFKDFETIAFNDSITDDEPLIDLYKILSPEHLLKKPFANDSNSLNKNFYNELLHILGLEEKPEGGKKLITRKVENKREEGSLLENTIQVIERKLELSNTKLTEIDLYSVALELCITWLNRILFLKLLEGQLIKYHNGNHEYNFLNTKIIKDFDELEELFFDVLAKTQESRTKSVNKKFGNIPYLNSSLFEPTQYEKDYVLISNLKDRFELPLHPNSVLKNHDEHKNTTALSTLGYLFEFLSAYNFSSDTGAKIQEDNKTIINAAVLGLIFEKING
;
A
#
# COMPACT_ATOMS: atom_id res chain seq x y z
N MET A 1 24.22 -0.43 29.86
CA MET A 1 23.21 -0.34 28.78
C MET A 1 23.12 -1.65 28.04
N LYS A 2 21.93 -2.25 27.94
CA LYS A 2 21.67 -3.41 27.06
C LYS A 2 20.89 -2.98 25.82
N ILE A 3 20.98 -3.79 24.76
CA ILE A 3 20.17 -3.62 23.54
C ILE A 3 18.87 -4.43 23.69
N ILE A 4 17.74 -3.79 23.40
CA ILE A 4 16.43 -4.44 23.29
C ILE A 4 16.05 -4.50 21.81
N ILE A 5 16.12 -5.71 21.24
CA ILE A 5 15.88 -5.95 19.82
C ILE A 5 14.38 -5.93 19.51
N LYS A 6 14.04 -5.16 18.48
CA LYS A 6 12.74 -5.19 17.79
C LYS A 6 12.92 -5.90 16.45
N GLN A 7 11.98 -6.80 16.14
CA GLN A 7 11.87 -7.37 14.80
C GLN A 7 11.39 -6.28 13.81
N PRO A 8 11.78 -6.33 12.52
CA PRO A 8 11.41 -5.32 11.53
C PRO A 8 9.91 -4.98 11.52
N ASN A 9 9.02 -5.97 11.49
CA ASN A 9 7.57 -5.74 11.52
C ASN A 9 7.05 -4.96 12.75
N LYS A 10 7.71 -5.07 13.91
CA LYS A 10 7.33 -4.37 15.13
C LYS A 10 7.73 -2.89 15.12
N ALA A 11 8.61 -2.49 14.21
CA ALA A 11 9.08 -1.11 14.08
C ALA A 11 8.37 -0.32 12.98
N LEU A 12 7.71 -1.01 12.04
CA LEU A 12 6.91 -0.36 11.00
C LEU A 12 5.65 0.28 11.58
N GLY A 13 5.28 1.46 11.07
CA GLY A 13 4.00 2.09 11.41
C GLY A 13 2.83 1.20 10.98
N LYS A 14 1.78 1.08 11.80
CA LYS A 14 0.69 0.10 11.60
C LYS A 14 0.05 0.14 10.21
N ALA A 15 -0.12 1.33 9.63
CA ALA A 15 -0.70 1.48 8.30
C ALA A 15 0.29 1.04 7.20
N TYR A 16 1.56 1.45 7.29
CA TYR A 16 2.60 1.02 6.36
C TYR A 16 2.90 -0.49 6.46
N LEU A 17 2.83 -1.07 7.66
CA LEU A 17 2.96 -2.51 7.87
C LEU A 17 1.93 -3.31 7.07
N LYS A 18 0.71 -2.79 6.89
CA LYS A 18 -0.37 -3.44 6.15
C LYS A 18 -0.33 -3.22 4.63
N GLN A 19 0.44 -2.24 4.16
CA GLN A 19 0.51 -1.93 2.74
C GLN A 19 1.15 -3.07 1.94
N ASP A 20 0.52 -3.53 0.86
CA ASP A 20 1.14 -4.53 0.00
C ASP A 20 2.39 -4.00 -0.71
N VAL A 21 3.30 -4.91 -1.07
CA VAL A 21 4.46 -4.62 -1.91
C VAL A 21 4.27 -5.36 -3.22
N SER A 22 4.53 -4.73 -4.37
CA SER A 22 4.32 -5.42 -5.65
C SER A 22 5.37 -6.51 -5.88
N ARG A 23 5.00 -7.53 -6.67
CA ARG A 23 5.92 -8.56 -7.15
C ARG A 23 7.14 -7.96 -7.86
N ASN A 24 6.96 -6.90 -8.63
CA ASN A 24 8.06 -6.20 -9.29
C ASN A 24 9.03 -5.54 -8.30
N GLN A 25 8.52 -4.94 -7.23
CA GLN A 25 9.35 -4.37 -6.17
C GLN A 25 10.15 -5.45 -5.45
N ILE A 26 9.53 -6.57 -5.07
CA ILE A 26 10.23 -7.67 -4.40
C ILE A 26 11.24 -8.34 -5.34
N LYS A 27 10.93 -8.52 -6.62
CA LYS A 27 11.89 -9.05 -7.60
C LYS A 27 13.11 -8.15 -7.74
N GLY A 28 12.90 -6.84 -7.93
CA GLY A 28 14.00 -5.87 -8.00
C GLY A 28 14.81 -5.83 -6.71
N PHE A 29 14.16 -5.99 -5.55
CA PHE A 29 14.82 -6.12 -4.26
C PHE A 29 15.70 -7.37 -4.18
N LYS A 30 15.20 -8.54 -4.61
CA LYS A 30 15.98 -9.79 -4.69
C LYS A 30 17.19 -9.63 -5.61
N ASP A 31 17.02 -9.06 -6.79
CA ASP A 31 18.10 -8.84 -7.75
C ASP A 31 19.21 -7.94 -7.16
N ASN A 32 18.81 -6.87 -6.46
CA ASN A 32 19.75 -5.97 -5.78
C ASN A 32 20.42 -6.64 -4.57
N LEU A 33 19.70 -7.48 -3.82
CA LEU A 33 20.25 -8.24 -2.68
C LEU A 33 21.25 -9.30 -3.15
N LYS A 34 20.95 -10.01 -4.23
CA LYS A 34 21.88 -10.92 -4.92
C LYS A 34 23.16 -10.20 -5.34
N THR A 35 23.02 -9.05 -5.98
CA THR A 35 24.15 -8.20 -6.38
C THR A 35 24.98 -7.75 -5.17
N LEU A 36 24.34 -7.44 -4.05
CA LEU A 36 25.03 -7.09 -2.80
C LEU A 36 25.87 -8.26 -2.29
N PHE A 37 25.34 -9.48 -2.26
CA PHE A 37 26.09 -10.68 -1.84
C PHE A 37 27.28 -10.98 -2.76
N GLU A 38 27.06 -10.98 -4.08
CA GLU A 38 28.12 -11.26 -5.06
C GLU A 38 29.27 -10.25 -4.98
N LYS A 39 28.95 -8.95 -4.86
CA LYS A 39 29.97 -7.90 -4.69
C LYS A 39 30.71 -8.01 -3.37
N ALA A 40 30.02 -8.37 -2.30
CA ALA A 40 30.63 -8.55 -0.99
C ALA A 40 31.61 -9.72 -0.97
N GLU A 41 31.23 -10.84 -1.60
CA GLU A 41 32.09 -12.02 -1.73
C GLU A 41 33.35 -11.70 -2.54
N ASP A 42 33.22 -10.98 -3.66
CA ASP A 42 34.35 -10.55 -4.48
C ASP A 42 35.28 -9.58 -3.70
N ALA A 43 34.72 -8.62 -2.98
CA ALA A 43 35.47 -7.68 -2.14
C ALA A 43 36.23 -8.39 -1.01
N ASP A 44 35.60 -9.36 -0.36
CA ASP A 44 36.25 -10.17 0.69
C ASP A 44 37.39 -11.04 0.10
N LYS A 45 37.17 -11.68 -1.06
CA LYS A 45 38.22 -12.46 -1.77
C LYS A 45 39.44 -11.59 -2.14
N LYS A 46 39.20 -10.34 -2.53
CA LYS A 46 40.24 -9.36 -2.86
C LYS A 46 40.85 -8.66 -1.64
N ASN A 47 40.34 -8.95 -0.44
CA ASN A 47 40.72 -8.29 0.81
C ASN A 47 40.62 -6.75 0.74
N GLU A 48 39.54 -6.27 0.13
CA GLU A 48 39.29 -4.84 -0.05
C GLU A 48 39.15 -4.08 1.28
N TYR A 49 39.40 -2.77 1.23
CA TYR A 49 39.27 -1.88 2.38
C TYR A 49 37.80 -1.60 2.74
N GLU A 50 37.57 -1.11 3.96
CA GLU A 50 36.24 -0.78 4.48
C GLU A 50 35.43 0.13 3.54
N GLU A 51 36.09 1.09 2.89
CA GLU A 51 35.48 2.02 1.91
C GLU A 51 34.79 1.30 0.74
N HIS A 52 35.31 0.15 0.32
CA HIS A 52 34.68 -0.64 -0.74
C HIS A 52 33.32 -1.19 -0.28
N PHE A 53 33.24 -1.69 0.96
CA PHE A 53 31.98 -2.18 1.53
C PHE A 53 30.96 -1.06 1.74
N LYS A 54 31.40 0.16 2.08
CA LYS A 54 30.53 1.35 2.14
C LYS A 54 29.89 1.63 0.78
N ASN A 55 30.68 1.57 -0.29
CA ASN A 55 30.16 1.72 -1.65
C ASN A 55 29.16 0.61 -2.03
N ILE A 56 29.35 -0.63 -1.58
CA ILE A 56 28.37 -1.71 -1.81
C ILE A 56 27.04 -1.39 -1.10
N VAL A 57 27.08 -0.99 0.17
CA VAL A 57 25.88 -0.61 0.94
C VAL A 57 25.16 0.58 0.29
N SER A 58 25.90 1.64 -0.04
CA SER A 58 25.34 2.84 -0.69
C SER A 58 24.67 2.52 -2.02
N ASN A 59 25.32 1.71 -2.86
CA ASN A 59 24.77 1.29 -4.15
C ASN A 59 23.50 0.46 -3.98
N PHE A 60 23.47 -0.47 -3.02
CA PHE A 60 22.29 -1.30 -2.75
C PHE A 60 21.09 -0.47 -2.30
N LEU A 61 21.28 0.45 -1.34
CA LEU A 61 20.22 1.36 -0.91
C LEU A 61 19.74 2.20 -2.10
N THR A 62 20.65 2.85 -2.81
CA THR A 62 20.34 3.72 -3.96
C THR A 62 19.51 2.98 -5.00
N LYS A 63 19.98 1.81 -5.46
CA LYS A 63 19.32 1.02 -6.52
C LYS A 63 17.99 0.42 -6.11
N THR A 64 17.75 0.23 -4.81
CA THR A 64 16.50 -0.39 -4.35
C THR A 64 15.41 0.64 -4.06
N TRP A 65 15.75 1.80 -3.46
CA TRP A 65 14.72 2.75 -3.03
C TRP A 65 14.98 4.23 -3.35
N TYR A 66 16.24 4.66 -3.38
CA TYR A 66 16.55 6.09 -3.26
C TYR A 66 16.88 6.78 -4.59
N ASP A 67 17.17 6.02 -5.66
CA ASP A 67 17.53 6.56 -6.99
C ASP A 67 16.50 7.58 -7.50
N GLY A 68 16.98 8.78 -7.89
CA GLY A 68 16.16 9.88 -8.38
C GLY A 68 15.20 10.53 -7.36
N LEU A 69 15.11 10.03 -6.12
CA LEU A 69 14.18 10.50 -5.09
C LEU A 69 14.88 11.13 -3.88
N TYR A 70 16.00 10.58 -3.46
CA TYR A 70 16.80 11.07 -2.33
C TYR A 70 18.28 10.81 -2.59
N GLU A 71 19.14 11.64 -2.01
CA GLU A 71 20.58 11.45 -2.16
C GLU A 71 21.16 10.62 -1.01
N ILE A 72 22.01 9.64 -1.36
CA ILE A 72 22.88 8.91 -0.44
C ILE A 72 24.31 9.27 -0.78
N ASN A 73 25.04 9.83 0.19
CA ASN A 73 26.41 10.27 -0.01
C ASN A 73 27.27 10.00 1.22
N ILE A 74 28.57 10.03 0.99
CA ILE A 74 29.58 10.24 2.03
C ILE A 74 29.55 11.74 2.36
N SER A 75 29.21 12.10 3.60
CA SER A 75 29.12 13.50 4.03
C SER A 75 30.23 13.83 5.02
N GLN A 76 31.27 14.53 4.54
CA GLN A 76 32.44 14.94 5.33
C GLN A 76 33.18 13.74 5.97
N ARG A 77 33.23 13.68 7.30
CA ARG A 77 33.82 12.59 8.09
C ARG A 77 32.81 11.47 8.42
N LYS A 78 31.56 11.57 7.96
CA LYS A 78 30.55 10.52 8.16
C LYS A 78 30.65 9.52 7.04
N ASP A 79 30.52 8.25 7.41
CA ASP A 79 30.58 7.13 6.46
C ASP A 79 29.50 7.24 5.38
N LEU A 80 28.22 7.21 5.76
CA LEU A 80 27.11 7.33 4.82
C LEU A 80 25.96 8.13 5.46
N VAL A 81 25.27 8.92 4.65
CA VAL A 81 24.05 9.64 5.07
C VAL A 81 22.96 9.53 4.02
N ILE A 82 21.71 9.58 4.46
CA ILE A 82 20.53 9.72 3.58
C ILE A 82 19.93 11.10 3.82
N HIS A 83 19.80 11.89 2.76
CA HIS A 83 19.21 13.22 2.82
C HIS A 83 17.68 13.19 2.79
N ASN A 84 17.03 14.18 3.39
CA ASN A 84 15.57 14.36 3.40
C ASN A 84 15.01 14.81 2.03
N GLY A 85 15.88 15.03 1.05
CA GLY A 85 15.57 15.39 -0.34
C GLY A 85 16.63 14.89 -1.32
N LYS A 86 16.57 15.38 -2.56
CA LYS A 86 17.34 14.89 -3.72
C LYS A 86 18.76 15.45 -3.82
N ARG A 87 19.12 16.41 -2.98
CA ARG A 87 20.37 17.16 -3.08
C ARG A 87 21.10 17.21 -1.74
N SER A 88 22.40 17.40 -1.81
CA SER A 88 23.30 17.34 -0.66
C SER A 88 23.17 18.56 0.24
N ILE A 89 22.52 19.62 -0.27
CA ILE A 89 22.11 20.78 0.51
C ILE A 89 20.88 20.51 1.38
N ASP A 90 20.07 19.49 1.04
CA ASP A 90 18.92 19.11 1.85
C ASP A 90 19.42 18.49 3.17
N THR A 91 18.66 18.61 4.26
CA THR A 91 19.10 18.14 5.58
C THR A 91 19.29 16.64 5.64
N ILE A 92 20.15 16.17 6.54
CA ILE A 92 20.38 14.73 6.75
C ILE A 92 19.22 14.15 7.57
N GLY A 93 18.60 13.09 7.06
CA GLY A 93 17.54 12.34 7.73
C GLY A 93 18.02 11.04 8.38
N VAL A 94 19.07 10.41 7.85
CA VAL A 94 19.67 9.18 8.42
C VAL A 94 21.18 9.28 8.42
N ILE A 95 21.80 8.83 9.51
CA ILE A 95 23.26 8.67 9.62
C ILE A 95 23.56 7.17 9.67
N ILE A 96 24.49 6.71 8.84
CA ILE A 96 24.89 5.31 8.75
C ILE A 96 26.40 5.23 8.99
N GLU A 97 26.80 4.42 9.97
CA GLU A 97 28.17 4.01 10.25
C GLU A 97 28.36 2.58 9.76
N ALA A 98 29.26 2.39 8.80
CA ALA A 98 29.37 1.14 8.05
C ALA A 98 30.78 0.54 8.20
N LYS A 99 30.86 -0.60 8.89
CA LYS A 99 32.11 -1.34 9.11
C LYS A 99 32.31 -2.42 8.07
N ARG A 100 33.56 -2.86 7.91
CA ARG A 100 33.87 -4.07 7.14
C ARG A 100 33.27 -5.29 7.85
N PRO A 101 32.74 -6.31 7.14
CA PRO A 101 32.20 -7.52 7.76
C PRO A 101 33.13 -8.20 8.76
N SER A 102 34.44 -8.22 8.49
CA SER A 102 35.46 -8.82 9.36
C SER A 102 35.80 -7.98 10.60
N ASN A 103 35.38 -6.71 10.68
CA ASN A 103 35.65 -5.81 11.80
C ASN A 103 34.58 -5.97 12.89
N THR A 104 34.59 -7.11 13.58
CA THR A 104 33.59 -7.43 14.62
C THR A 104 33.85 -6.70 15.94
N ASN A 105 35.08 -6.29 16.22
CA ASN A 105 35.45 -5.63 17.49
C ASN A 105 34.94 -4.19 17.59
N GLU A 106 34.84 -3.48 16.46
CA GLU A 106 34.37 -2.10 16.41
C GLU A 106 32.88 -1.98 16.07
N MET A 107 32.25 -3.10 15.69
CA MET A 107 30.86 -3.19 15.24
C MET A 107 29.91 -3.55 16.38
N VAL A 108 28.69 -3.03 16.34
CA VAL A 108 27.64 -3.35 17.32
C VAL A 108 27.27 -4.82 17.22
N SER A 109 27.08 -5.48 18.37
CA SER A 109 26.50 -6.82 18.47
C SER A 109 25.27 -6.80 19.39
N VAL A 110 24.49 -7.88 19.37
CA VAL A 110 23.30 -8.01 20.24
C VAL A 110 23.67 -7.98 21.73
N GLU A 111 24.90 -8.35 22.07
CA GLU A 111 25.46 -8.35 23.42
C GLU A 111 26.16 -7.05 23.79
N ASN A 112 26.70 -6.31 22.81
CA ASN A 112 27.56 -5.16 23.07
C ASN A 112 27.30 -3.98 22.13
N ILE A 113 26.74 -2.89 22.68
CA ILE A 113 26.63 -1.61 21.99
C ILE A 113 27.81 -0.67 22.28
N ASN A 114 28.60 -0.90 23.32
CA ASN A 114 29.65 0.03 23.73
C ASN A 114 30.95 -0.20 22.92
N VAL A 115 30.85 0.07 21.63
CA VAL A 115 31.89 -0.14 20.61
C VAL A 115 32.10 1.13 19.80
N ARG A 116 33.17 1.14 19.00
CA ARG A 116 33.58 2.32 18.23
C ARG A 116 32.48 2.85 17.31
N ALA A 117 31.75 1.98 16.59
CA ALA A 117 30.68 2.41 15.70
C ALA A 117 29.60 3.24 16.42
N THR A 118 29.25 2.87 17.66
CA THR A 118 28.31 3.64 18.49
C THR A 118 28.90 4.99 18.90
N HIS A 119 30.18 5.04 19.26
CA HIS A 119 30.85 6.29 19.61
C HIS A 119 30.91 7.26 18.43
N GLU A 120 31.14 6.74 17.22
CA GLU A 120 31.09 7.47 15.94
C GLU A 120 29.68 8.02 15.68
N LEU A 121 28.65 7.18 15.77
CA LEU A 121 27.25 7.63 15.62
C LEU A 121 26.86 8.72 16.62
N ILE A 122 27.25 8.60 17.90
CA ILE A 122 27.00 9.64 18.90
C ILE A 122 27.69 10.95 18.49
N LEU A 123 28.97 10.90 18.10
CA LEU A 123 29.70 12.09 17.67
C LEU A 123 29.05 12.75 16.45
N TYR A 124 28.65 11.96 15.47
CA TYR A 124 27.98 12.47 14.26
C TYR A 124 26.62 13.07 14.55
N TYR A 125 25.86 12.47 15.47
CA TYR A 125 24.59 13.01 15.92
C TYR A 125 24.75 14.37 16.61
N PHE A 126 25.73 14.49 17.51
CA PHE A 126 26.06 15.77 18.14
C PHE A 126 26.51 16.82 17.12
N ASN A 127 27.32 16.44 16.12
CA ASN A 127 27.70 17.36 15.04
C ASN A 127 26.48 17.89 14.27
N GLU A 128 25.48 17.04 14.00
CA GLU A 128 24.23 17.50 13.37
C GLU A 128 23.49 18.53 14.24
N ARG A 129 23.30 18.22 15.52
CA ARG A 129 22.57 19.11 16.44
C ARG A 129 23.29 20.43 16.69
N GLU A 130 24.60 20.36 16.96
CA GLU A 130 25.35 21.52 17.45
C GLU A 130 25.97 22.36 16.34
N LYS A 131 26.60 21.73 15.34
CA LYS A 131 27.27 22.48 14.26
C LYS A 131 26.31 22.82 13.12
N ASN A 132 25.56 21.83 12.66
CA ASN A 132 24.69 21.98 11.49
C ASN A 132 23.28 22.45 11.86
N LYS A 133 22.95 22.55 13.16
CA LYS A 133 21.62 22.93 13.68
C LYS A 133 20.49 22.08 13.07
N ASN A 134 20.80 20.83 12.73
CA ASN A 134 19.87 19.89 12.12
C ASN A 134 19.08 19.14 13.22
N ILE A 135 17.77 19.32 13.22
CA ILE A 135 16.80 18.64 14.10
C ILE A 135 15.97 17.60 13.34
N GLU A 136 16.31 17.29 12.09
CA GLU A 136 15.51 16.46 11.19
C GLU A 136 16.03 15.03 11.03
N VAL A 137 17.10 14.65 11.74
CA VAL A 137 17.56 13.25 11.82
C VAL A 137 16.44 12.38 12.40
N LYS A 138 16.16 11.25 11.76
CA LYS A 138 15.09 10.30 12.12
C LYS A 138 15.65 8.99 12.67
N HIS A 139 16.74 8.49 12.08
CA HIS A 139 17.37 7.23 12.46
C HIS A 139 18.89 7.31 12.40
N LEU A 140 19.54 6.47 13.20
CA LEU A 140 20.97 6.21 13.16
C LEU A 140 21.19 4.72 12.98
N ILE A 141 22.13 4.34 12.11
CA ILE A 141 22.35 2.95 11.72
C ILE A 141 23.81 2.58 11.91
N ALA A 142 24.06 1.47 12.60
CA ALA A 142 25.35 0.77 12.54
C ALA A 142 25.16 -0.49 11.69
N CYS A 143 25.99 -0.68 10.66
CA CYS A 143 25.96 -1.92 9.88
C CYS A 143 27.36 -2.42 9.51
N ASN A 144 27.49 -3.71 9.23
CA ASN A 144 28.72 -4.28 8.67
C ASN A 144 28.44 -5.05 7.38
N LEU A 145 27.63 -4.44 6.49
CA LEU A 145 26.97 -5.03 5.34
C LEU A 145 25.89 -6.05 5.72
N TYR A 146 26.21 -7.07 6.52
CA TYR A 146 25.29 -8.17 6.85
C TYR A 146 24.39 -7.84 8.05
N ASN A 147 24.98 -7.41 9.17
CA ASN A 147 24.23 -7.07 10.37
C ASN A 147 23.81 -5.60 10.31
N TRP A 148 22.55 -5.32 10.59
CA TRP A 148 21.99 -3.97 10.62
C TRP A 148 21.36 -3.69 11.97
N PHE A 149 21.78 -2.60 12.61
CA PHE A 149 21.22 -2.08 13.85
C PHE A 149 20.68 -0.68 13.59
N ILE A 150 19.35 -0.53 13.58
CA ILE A 150 18.67 0.74 13.31
C ILE A 150 18.10 1.29 14.61
N PHE A 151 18.53 2.48 14.99
CA PHE A 151 18.12 3.19 16.20
C PHE A 151 17.22 4.37 15.85
N ASP A 152 16.11 4.55 16.58
CA ASP A 152 15.28 5.75 16.45
C ASP A 152 15.99 6.94 17.10
N GLU A 153 15.95 8.10 16.45
CA GLU A 153 16.61 9.32 16.96
C GLU A 153 16.14 9.69 18.37
N ASN A 154 14.90 9.39 18.77
CA ASN A 154 14.40 9.74 20.10
C ASN A 154 15.16 9.02 21.22
N ASP A 155 15.58 7.78 20.98
CA ASP A 155 16.39 7.03 21.95
C ASP A 155 17.80 7.64 22.04
N PHE A 156 18.39 8.03 20.90
CA PHE A 156 19.68 8.74 20.85
C PHE A 156 19.61 10.11 21.54
N ASP A 157 18.53 10.87 21.33
CA ASP A 157 18.30 12.16 21.96
C ASP A 157 18.23 12.01 23.49
N LYS A 158 17.39 11.08 23.96
CA LYS A 158 17.18 10.84 25.40
C LYS A 158 18.44 10.33 26.10
N LEU A 159 19.10 9.33 25.54
CA LEU A 159 20.18 8.60 26.22
C LEU A 159 21.54 9.31 26.11
N PHE A 160 21.81 9.96 24.96
CA PHE A 160 23.12 10.54 24.68
C PHE A 160 23.08 12.06 24.61
N TYR A 161 22.22 12.65 23.79
CA TYR A 161 22.25 14.12 23.60
C TYR A 161 21.83 14.89 24.85
N ARG A 162 20.77 14.48 25.55
CA ARG A 162 20.34 15.13 26.80
C ARG A 162 21.20 14.76 28.01
N ASN A 163 22.12 13.81 27.87
CA ASN A 163 23.01 13.40 28.95
C ASN A 163 24.08 14.48 29.20
N GLN A 164 24.11 15.02 30.42
CA GLN A 164 25.02 16.11 30.78
C GLN A 164 26.50 15.76 30.63
N LYS A 165 26.89 14.49 30.83
CA LYS A 165 28.28 14.05 30.66
C LYS A 165 28.67 14.09 29.19
N PHE A 166 27.79 13.66 28.30
CA PHE A 166 28.00 13.74 26.85
C PHE A 166 28.00 15.18 26.33
N GLN A 167 27.11 16.03 26.81
CA GLN A 167 27.12 17.48 26.52
C GLN A 167 28.46 18.11 26.88
N LYS A 168 28.97 17.85 28.09
CA LYS A 168 30.27 18.33 28.54
C LYS A 168 31.42 17.75 27.72
N LEU A 169 31.38 16.45 27.42
CA LEU A 169 32.38 15.78 26.61
C LEU A 169 32.47 16.42 25.21
N TYR A 170 31.33 16.56 24.52
CA TYR A 170 31.30 17.15 23.19
C TYR A 170 31.84 18.57 23.18
N LYS A 171 31.38 19.42 24.11
CA LYS A 171 31.88 20.80 24.26
C LYS A 171 33.39 20.83 24.49
N THR A 172 33.91 19.99 25.38
CA THR A 172 35.35 19.90 25.66
C THR A 172 36.13 19.47 24.43
N THR A 173 35.63 18.49 23.68
CA THR A 173 36.27 18.01 22.45
C THR A 173 36.37 19.12 21.41
N ILE A 174 35.32 19.91 21.21
CA ILE A 174 35.33 21.01 20.24
C ILE A 174 36.18 22.19 20.71
N GLU A 175 35.99 22.67 21.95
CA GLU A 175 36.67 23.86 22.47
C GLU A 175 38.18 23.65 22.68
N SER A 176 38.57 22.44 23.08
CA SER A 176 39.97 22.09 23.36
C SER A 176 40.67 21.45 22.17
N GLY A 177 40.01 21.38 21.01
CA GLY A 177 40.55 20.78 19.78
C GLY A 177 41.01 19.33 19.96
N LYS A 178 40.31 18.54 20.77
CA LYS A 178 40.66 17.12 20.99
C LYS A 178 40.30 16.30 19.76
N ASP A 179 41.04 15.22 19.56
CA ASP A 179 40.83 14.30 18.45
C ASP A 179 39.66 13.33 18.71
N ASN A 180 39.27 12.63 17.66
CA ASN A 180 38.20 11.63 17.72
C ASN A 180 38.51 10.49 18.71
N PRO A 181 39.74 9.91 18.75
CA PRO A 181 40.12 8.90 19.75
C PRO A 181 39.87 9.32 21.19
N PHE A 182 40.16 10.58 21.56
CA PHE A 182 39.83 11.10 22.88
C PHE A 182 38.32 11.03 23.17
N PHE A 183 37.49 11.49 22.22
CA PHE A 183 36.03 11.43 22.37
C PHE A 183 35.54 9.99 22.56
N TYR A 184 36.05 9.05 21.76
CA TYR A 184 35.64 7.64 21.83
C TYR A 184 35.98 7.00 23.18
N SER A 185 37.19 7.24 23.70
CA SER A 185 37.60 6.69 25.01
C SER A 185 36.74 7.21 26.16
N GLU A 186 36.40 8.49 26.16
CA GLU A 186 35.53 9.07 27.19
C GLU A 186 34.07 8.66 27.02
N ALA A 187 33.58 8.58 25.76
CA ALA A 187 32.24 8.07 25.46
C ALA A 187 32.06 6.64 25.98
N GLN A 188 33.07 5.79 25.81
CA GLN A 188 33.06 4.41 26.32
C GLN A 188 32.81 4.34 27.83
N LYS A 189 33.47 5.20 28.61
CA LYS A 189 33.29 5.28 30.07
C LYS A 189 31.88 5.75 30.43
N ILE A 190 31.37 6.76 29.74
CA ILE A 190 30.02 7.29 29.99
C ILE A 190 28.96 6.23 29.68
N ILE A 191 29.06 5.51 28.57
CA ILE A 191 28.10 4.45 28.19
C ILE A 191 28.08 3.32 29.23
N ALA A 192 29.25 2.95 29.78
CA ALA A 192 29.36 1.91 30.79
C ALA A 192 28.57 2.25 32.09
N GLU A 193 28.35 3.53 32.37
CA GLU A 193 27.59 3.99 33.54
C GLU A 193 26.09 4.14 33.28
N ILE A 194 25.65 4.17 32.01
CA ILE A 194 24.23 4.28 31.67
C ILE A 194 23.52 2.97 31.99
N LYS A 195 22.54 3.06 32.90
CA LYS A 195 21.72 1.91 33.35
C LYS A 195 20.50 1.66 32.47
N ASP A 196 20.02 2.68 31.76
CA ASP A 196 18.93 2.53 30.81
C ASP A 196 19.33 1.63 29.64
N ASP A 197 18.32 0.96 29.07
CA ASP A 197 18.44 0.15 27.87
C ASP A 197 18.07 0.98 26.62
N ILE A 198 18.58 0.55 25.47
CA ILE A 198 18.32 1.16 24.18
C ILE A 198 17.61 0.19 23.25
N HIS A 199 16.60 0.65 22.53
CA HIS A 199 15.91 -0.17 21.55
C HIS A 199 16.56 -0.01 20.18
N CYS A 200 16.62 -1.11 19.42
CA CYS A 200 16.99 -1.05 18.01
C CYS A 200 16.20 -2.07 17.22
N VAL A 201 16.05 -1.82 15.93
CA VAL A 201 15.71 -2.88 14.97
C VAL A 201 16.98 -3.62 14.62
N TYR A 202 16.92 -4.94 14.59
CA TYR A 202 18.03 -5.78 14.15
C TYR A 202 17.56 -6.82 13.13
N PHE A 203 18.37 -7.00 12.09
CA PHE A 203 18.28 -8.11 11.15
C PHE A 203 19.66 -8.43 10.57
N ASN A 204 19.82 -9.64 10.05
CA ASN A 204 21.02 -10.07 9.34
C ASN A 204 20.65 -10.47 7.90
N PHE A 205 21.27 -9.84 6.90
CA PHE A 205 20.98 -10.17 5.50
C PHE A 205 21.27 -11.63 5.16
N LYS A 206 22.24 -12.28 5.79
CA LYS A 206 22.55 -13.70 5.54
C LYS A 206 21.36 -14.63 5.80
N ASP A 207 20.45 -14.25 6.69
CA ASP A 207 19.22 -15.02 6.94
C ASP A 207 18.30 -15.10 5.70
N PHE A 208 18.52 -14.20 4.73
CA PHE A 208 17.75 -14.08 3.49
C PHE A 208 18.56 -14.47 2.24
N GLU A 209 19.80 -14.94 2.38
CA GLU A 209 20.69 -15.26 1.25
C GLU A 209 20.06 -16.35 0.37
N THR A 210 19.63 -17.48 0.95
CA THR A 210 18.97 -18.56 0.21
C THR A 210 17.71 -18.08 -0.53
N ILE A 211 16.93 -17.20 0.09
CA ILE A 211 15.72 -16.62 -0.52
C ILE A 211 16.12 -15.74 -1.71
N ALA A 212 17.15 -14.90 -1.56
CA ALA A 212 17.63 -13.99 -2.60
C ALA A 212 18.09 -14.72 -3.87
N PHE A 213 18.68 -15.91 -3.73
CA PHE A 213 19.20 -16.70 -4.85
C PHE A 213 18.22 -17.73 -5.44
N ASN A 214 17.07 -17.97 -4.80
CA ASN A 214 16.08 -18.93 -5.30
C ASN A 214 15.02 -18.26 -6.20
N ASP A 215 14.33 -19.08 -7.00
CA ASP A 215 13.21 -18.65 -7.86
C ASP A 215 11.83 -18.94 -7.25
N SER A 216 11.78 -19.32 -5.97
CA SER A 216 10.54 -19.73 -5.30
C SER A 216 9.71 -18.52 -4.88
N ILE A 217 8.61 -18.27 -5.60
CA ILE A 217 7.68 -17.16 -5.34
C ILE A 217 7.09 -17.22 -3.92
N THR A 218 6.89 -18.43 -3.37
CA THR A 218 6.33 -18.66 -2.03
C THR A 218 7.30 -18.30 -0.90
N ASP A 219 8.59 -18.27 -1.20
CA ASP A 219 9.63 -18.04 -0.19
C ASP A 219 9.88 -16.54 0.05
N ASP A 220 9.23 -15.67 -0.72
CA ASP A 220 9.52 -14.24 -0.77
C ASP A 220 8.82 -13.42 0.33
N GLU A 221 7.80 -13.97 1.00
CA GLU A 221 7.05 -13.24 2.06
C GLU A 221 7.95 -12.63 3.16
N PRO A 222 9.00 -13.31 3.67
CA PRO A 222 9.92 -12.73 4.65
C PRO A 222 10.64 -11.46 4.15
N LEU A 223 10.74 -11.24 2.83
CA LEU A 223 11.38 -10.06 2.26
C LEU A 223 10.51 -8.80 2.39
N ILE A 224 9.21 -8.91 2.65
CA ILE A 224 8.31 -7.75 2.74
C ILE A 224 8.75 -6.80 3.87
N ASP A 225 8.95 -7.34 5.06
CA ASP A 225 9.31 -6.52 6.23
C ASP A 225 10.72 -5.92 6.07
N LEU A 226 11.63 -6.68 5.47
CA LEU A 226 13.00 -6.24 5.17
C LEU A 226 13.03 -5.16 4.09
N TYR A 227 12.20 -5.29 3.05
CA TYR A 227 12.05 -4.29 2.01
C TYR A 227 11.55 -2.96 2.59
N LYS A 228 10.56 -3.03 3.49
CA LYS A 228 9.92 -1.86 4.11
C LYS A 228 10.80 -1.18 5.17
N ILE A 229 11.57 -1.93 5.95
CA ILE A 229 12.35 -1.32 7.04
C ILE A 229 13.49 -0.42 6.52
N LEU A 230 13.97 -0.65 5.30
CA LEU A 230 15.01 0.16 4.67
C LEU A 230 14.48 1.22 3.71
N SER A 231 13.16 1.31 3.54
CA SER A 231 12.53 2.26 2.63
C SER A 231 12.52 3.70 3.18
N PRO A 232 12.34 4.72 2.31
CA PRO A 232 12.15 6.10 2.73
C PRO A 232 10.96 6.30 3.68
N GLU A 233 9.89 5.52 3.53
CA GLU A 233 8.69 5.67 4.35
C GLU A 233 8.94 5.25 5.80
N HIS A 234 9.83 4.28 6.04
CA HIS A 234 10.32 4.00 7.38
C HIS A 234 11.48 4.93 7.77
N LEU A 235 12.60 4.87 7.05
CA LEU A 235 13.86 5.48 7.47
C LEU A 235 13.82 7.02 7.50
N LEU A 236 13.10 7.65 6.57
CA LEU A 236 12.92 9.10 6.53
C LEU A 236 11.55 9.55 7.07
N LYS A 237 10.73 8.61 7.58
CA LYS A 237 9.35 8.85 8.07
C LYS A 237 8.48 9.58 7.02
N LYS A 238 8.65 9.24 5.75
CA LYS A 238 7.92 9.84 4.61
C LYS A 238 6.52 9.24 4.48
N PRO A 239 5.55 9.99 3.93
CA PRO A 239 4.26 9.41 3.60
C PRO A 239 4.42 8.33 2.53
N PHE A 240 3.67 7.24 2.66
CA PHE A 240 3.55 6.21 1.62
C PHE A 240 2.33 6.49 0.74
N ALA A 241 2.42 6.13 -0.54
CA ALA A 241 1.24 6.14 -1.42
C ALA A 241 0.19 5.18 -0.86
N ASN A 242 -1.07 5.62 -0.84
CA ASN A 242 -2.21 5.00 -0.13
C ASN A 242 -2.27 5.35 1.36
N ASP A 243 -2.76 6.56 1.68
CA ASP A 243 -3.85 6.55 2.65
C ASP A 243 -4.96 5.76 1.95
N SER A 244 -5.06 4.47 2.28
CA SER A 244 -6.02 3.55 1.67
C SER A 244 -7.46 4.02 1.86
N ASN A 245 -7.68 5.05 2.68
CA ASN A 245 -8.97 5.69 2.91
C ASN A 245 -9.22 6.92 2.03
N SER A 246 -8.26 7.34 1.20
CA SER A 246 -8.45 8.49 0.30
C SER A 246 -9.20 8.11 -0.98
N LEU A 247 -10.07 9.02 -1.45
CA LEU A 247 -10.88 8.80 -2.65
C LEU A 247 -10.00 8.55 -3.89
N ASN A 248 -10.11 7.37 -4.50
CA ASN A 248 -9.49 7.09 -5.79
C ASN A 248 -10.27 7.79 -6.91
N LYS A 249 -9.73 8.89 -7.45
CA LYS A 249 -10.39 9.71 -8.47
C LYS A 249 -10.64 8.98 -9.78
N ASN A 250 -9.75 8.08 -10.20
CA ASN A 250 -9.91 7.35 -11.46
C ASN A 250 -11.06 6.35 -11.35
N PHE A 251 -11.06 5.54 -10.28
CA PHE A 251 -12.16 4.63 -9.96
C PHE A 251 -13.48 5.40 -9.87
N TYR A 252 -13.50 6.49 -9.10
CA TYR A 252 -14.70 7.31 -8.90
C TYR A 252 -15.27 7.87 -10.21
N ASN A 253 -14.44 8.51 -11.03
CA ASN A 253 -14.91 9.13 -12.27
C ASN A 253 -15.40 8.10 -13.29
N GLU A 254 -14.72 6.95 -13.40
CA GLU A 254 -15.14 5.88 -14.30
C GLU A 254 -16.43 5.20 -13.80
N LEU A 255 -16.59 5.04 -12.48
CA LEU A 255 -17.84 4.54 -11.90
C LEU A 255 -19.01 5.48 -12.18
N LEU A 256 -18.84 6.80 -12.03
CA LEU A 256 -19.88 7.77 -12.42
C LEU A 256 -20.23 7.64 -13.91
N HIS A 257 -19.24 7.44 -14.76
CA HIS A 257 -19.48 7.24 -16.19
C HIS A 257 -20.35 5.99 -16.45
N ILE A 258 -20.07 4.85 -15.81
CA ILE A 258 -20.86 3.61 -15.89
C ILE A 258 -22.30 3.83 -15.41
N LEU A 259 -22.48 4.61 -14.35
CA LEU A 259 -23.80 4.95 -13.84
C LEU A 259 -24.58 5.92 -14.73
N GLY A 260 -23.93 6.69 -15.60
CA GLY A 260 -24.58 7.75 -16.39
C GLY A 260 -24.61 9.13 -15.68
N LEU A 261 -23.68 9.33 -14.75
CA LEU A 261 -23.55 10.52 -13.90
C LEU A 261 -22.28 11.32 -14.23
N GLU A 262 -22.26 12.59 -13.83
CA GLU A 262 -21.07 13.45 -13.87
C GLU A 262 -21.00 14.39 -12.66
N GLU A 263 -19.78 14.67 -12.17
CA GLU A 263 -19.52 15.64 -11.09
C GLU A 263 -19.35 17.04 -11.70
N LYS A 264 -20.19 18.00 -11.30
CA LYS A 264 -20.13 19.40 -11.74
C LYS A 264 -19.87 20.36 -10.58
N PRO A 265 -19.04 21.41 -10.79
CA PRO A 265 -18.93 22.50 -9.84
C PRO A 265 -20.17 23.39 -9.92
N GLU A 266 -20.88 23.56 -8.81
CA GLU A 266 -22.02 24.45 -8.69
C GLU A 266 -21.98 25.18 -7.34
N GLY A 267 -21.93 26.53 -7.36
CA GLY A 267 -21.94 27.34 -6.14
C GLY A 267 -20.78 27.09 -5.17
N GLY A 268 -19.61 26.64 -5.66
CA GLY A 268 -18.46 26.27 -4.82
C GLY A 268 -18.55 24.88 -4.18
N LYS A 269 -19.64 24.15 -4.42
CA LYS A 269 -19.80 22.73 -4.11
C LYS A 269 -19.64 21.89 -5.37
N LYS A 270 -19.40 20.60 -5.19
CA LYS A 270 -19.37 19.63 -6.26
C LYS A 270 -20.62 18.77 -6.14
N LEU A 271 -21.48 18.83 -7.16
CA LEU A 271 -22.74 18.09 -7.20
C LEU A 271 -22.65 16.99 -8.26
N ILE A 272 -23.23 15.84 -7.96
CA ILE A 272 -23.35 14.75 -8.90
C ILE A 272 -24.70 14.86 -9.58
N THR A 273 -24.69 14.90 -10.91
CA THR A 273 -25.88 15.09 -11.73
C THR A 273 -25.95 14.07 -12.85
N ARG A 274 -27.15 13.76 -13.33
CA ARG A 274 -27.36 13.07 -14.60
C ARG A 274 -26.59 13.78 -15.71
N LYS A 275 -25.95 13.02 -16.61
CA LYS A 275 -25.29 13.60 -17.79
C LYS A 275 -26.28 14.47 -18.59
N VAL A 276 -25.76 15.57 -19.15
CA VAL A 276 -26.51 16.41 -20.10
C VAL A 276 -27.01 15.57 -21.27
N GLU A 277 -28.17 15.94 -21.83
CA GLU A 277 -28.93 15.14 -22.80
C GLU A 277 -28.09 14.60 -23.97
N ASN A 278 -27.23 15.43 -24.55
CA ASN A 278 -26.36 15.04 -25.67
C ASN A 278 -25.19 14.13 -25.30
N LYS A 279 -25.00 13.81 -24.02
CA LYS A 279 -23.98 12.89 -23.49
C LYS A 279 -24.58 11.68 -22.79
N ARG A 280 -25.91 11.53 -22.77
CA ARG A 280 -26.57 10.37 -22.18
C ARG A 280 -26.34 9.17 -23.09
N GLU A 281 -25.79 8.09 -22.55
CA GLU A 281 -25.62 6.83 -23.27
C GLU A 281 -26.66 5.81 -22.76
N GLU A 282 -27.41 5.18 -23.67
CA GLU A 282 -28.44 4.18 -23.33
C GLU A 282 -27.88 3.00 -22.51
N GLY A 283 -26.60 2.66 -22.75
CA GLY A 283 -25.88 1.62 -22.00
C GLY A 283 -25.42 2.03 -20.61
N SER A 284 -25.65 3.27 -20.16
CA SER A 284 -25.40 3.61 -18.76
C SER A 284 -26.50 3.07 -17.86
N LEU A 285 -26.16 2.71 -16.62
CA LEU A 285 -27.11 2.03 -15.72
C LEU A 285 -28.37 2.86 -15.48
N LEU A 286 -28.22 4.18 -15.28
CA LEU A 286 -29.32 5.10 -15.06
C LEU A 286 -30.25 5.20 -16.27
N GLU A 287 -29.71 5.36 -17.48
CA GLU A 287 -30.52 5.51 -18.70
C GLU A 287 -31.27 4.22 -19.04
N ASN A 288 -30.62 3.06 -18.87
CA ASN A 288 -31.27 1.75 -19.03
C ASN A 288 -32.45 1.62 -18.05
N THR A 289 -32.25 2.02 -16.79
CA THR A 289 -33.29 1.98 -15.75
C THR A 289 -34.46 2.92 -16.07
N ILE A 290 -34.17 4.17 -16.45
CA ILE A 290 -35.19 5.17 -16.81
C ILE A 290 -36.06 4.66 -17.95
N GLN A 291 -35.47 4.13 -19.02
CA GLN A 291 -36.23 3.61 -20.17
C GLN A 291 -37.20 2.49 -19.78
N VAL A 292 -36.78 1.59 -18.87
CA VAL A 292 -37.64 0.50 -18.42
C VAL A 292 -38.78 1.01 -17.53
N ILE A 293 -38.51 1.94 -16.63
CA ILE A 293 -39.53 2.56 -15.77
C ILE A 293 -40.54 3.32 -16.63
N GLU A 294 -40.09 4.19 -17.54
CA GLU A 294 -40.95 4.93 -18.44
C GLU A 294 -41.89 4.00 -19.20
N ARG A 295 -41.36 2.91 -19.75
CA ARG A 295 -42.16 1.93 -20.47
C ARG A 295 -43.23 1.27 -19.59
N LYS A 296 -42.91 0.96 -18.33
CA LYS A 296 -43.88 0.37 -17.37
C LYS A 296 -44.94 1.38 -16.95
N LEU A 297 -44.56 2.64 -16.75
CA LEU A 297 -45.47 3.73 -16.39
C LEU A 297 -46.44 4.04 -17.53
N GLU A 298 -45.98 4.04 -18.79
CA GLU A 298 -46.83 4.15 -19.98
C GLU A 298 -47.91 3.06 -20.01
N LEU A 299 -47.54 1.80 -19.76
CA LEU A 299 -48.47 0.67 -19.78
C LEU A 299 -49.51 0.73 -18.66
N SER A 300 -49.19 1.41 -17.56
CA SER A 300 -50.07 1.57 -16.39
C SER A 300 -50.83 2.91 -16.39
N ASN A 301 -50.70 3.73 -17.44
CA ASN A 301 -51.24 5.09 -17.52
C ASN A 301 -50.86 5.98 -16.32
N THR A 302 -49.70 5.72 -15.72
CA THR A 302 -49.13 6.51 -14.61
C THR A 302 -48.05 7.44 -15.17
N LYS A 303 -47.89 8.63 -14.59
CA LYS A 303 -46.81 9.55 -14.97
C LYS A 303 -46.08 10.04 -13.72
N LEU A 304 -44.75 10.04 -13.81
CA LEU A 304 -43.87 10.73 -12.87
C LEU A 304 -43.40 12.03 -13.50
N THR A 305 -43.03 13.02 -12.67
CA THR A 305 -42.26 14.16 -13.18
C THR A 305 -40.85 13.69 -13.56
N GLU A 306 -40.12 14.45 -14.39
CA GLU A 306 -38.74 14.10 -14.75
C GLU A 306 -37.83 14.02 -13.50
N ILE A 307 -38.07 14.87 -12.51
CA ILE A 307 -37.34 14.89 -11.23
C ILE A 307 -37.63 13.61 -10.44
N ASP A 308 -38.89 13.19 -10.35
CA ASP A 308 -39.28 11.98 -9.62
C ASP A 308 -38.74 10.73 -10.33
N LEU A 309 -38.84 10.68 -11.66
CA LEU A 309 -38.32 9.58 -12.47
C LEU A 309 -36.81 9.42 -12.31
N TYR A 310 -36.06 10.53 -12.39
CA TYR A 310 -34.62 10.53 -12.13
C TYR A 310 -34.30 10.04 -10.71
N SER A 311 -34.99 10.57 -9.70
CA SER A 311 -34.75 10.22 -8.29
C SER A 311 -35.02 8.74 -8.02
N VAL A 312 -36.13 8.20 -8.53
CA VAL A 312 -36.48 6.77 -8.43
C VAL A 312 -35.43 5.90 -9.12
N ALA A 313 -35.05 6.24 -10.36
CA ALA A 313 -34.07 5.47 -11.11
C ALA A 313 -32.68 5.50 -10.46
N LEU A 314 -32.27 6.65 -9.91
CA LEU A 314 -31.01 6.80 -9.19
C LEU A 314 -30.99 5.95 -7.92
N GLU A 315 -32.05 5.97 -7.12
CA GLU A 315 -32.16 5.18 -5.89
C GLU A 315 -32.03 3.66 -6.17
N LEU A 316 -32.66 3.19 -7.25
CA LEU A 316 -32.53 1.81 -7.71
C LEU A 316 -31.08 1.50 -8.14
N CYS A 317 -30.47 2.38 -8.94
CA CYS A 317 -29.08 2.22 -9.37
C CYS A 317 -28.10 2.16 -8.19
N ILE A 318 -28.29 3.02 -7.18
CA ILE A 318 -27.47 3.03 -5.95
C ILE A 318 -27.66 1.72 -5.18
N THR A 319 -28.91 1.27 -5.02
CA THR A 319 -29.23 0.01 -4.35
C THR A 319 -28.55 -1.18 -5.01
N TRP A 320 -28.66 -1.29 -6.34
CA TRP A 320 -28.03 -2.36 -7.10
C TRP A 320 -26.51 -2.28 -7.09
N LEU A 321 -25.95 -1.08 -7.27
CA LEU A 321 -24.51 -0.88 -7.19
C LEU A 321 -23.96 -1.29 -5.81
N ASN A 322 -24.67 -0.95 -4.73
CA ASN A 322 -24.28 -1.33 -3.38
C ASN A 322 -24.22 -2.86 -3.22
N ARG A 323 -25.21 -3.59 -3.73
CA ARG A 323 -25.20 -5.06 -3.78
C ARG A 323 -24.03 -5.61 -4.58
N ILE A 324 -23.74 -5.06 -5.75
CA ILE A 324 -22.65 -5.50 -6.64
C ILE A 324 -21.28 -5.24 -6.00
N LEU A 325 -21.07 -4.07 -5.39
CA LEU A 325 -19.82 -3.75 -4.70
C LEU A 325 -19.62 -4.62 -3.46
N PHE A 326 -20.69 -4.88 -2.70
CA PHE A 326 -20.66 -5.83 -1.60
C PHE A 326 -20.27 -7.23 -2.10
N LEU A 327 -20.85 -7.69 -3.22
CA LEU A 327 -20.49 -8.96 -3.85
C LEU A 327 -19.02 -9.01 -4.24
N LYS A 328 -18.46 -7.92 -4.76
CA LYS A 328 -17.03 -7.87 -5.12
C LYS A 328 -16.11 -7.94 -3.89
N LEU A 329 -16.51 -7.32 -2.77
CA LEU A 329 -15.81 -7.47 -1.49
C LEU A 329 -15.90 -8.92 -0.97
N LEU A 330 -17.07 -9.55 -1.04
CA LEU A 330 -17.28 -10.94 -0.67
C LEU A 330 -16.44 -11.90 -1.53
N GLU A 331 -16.44 -11.70 -2.84
CA GLU A 331 -15.59 -12.43 -3.79
C GLU A 331 -14.12 -12.38 -3.37
N GLY A 332 -13.60 -11.17 -3.08
CA GLY A 332 -12.24 -10.99 -2.59
C GLY A 332 -11.96 -11.72 -1.28
N GLN A 333 -12.93 -11.80 -0.36
CA GLN A 333 -12.80 -12.59 0.87
C GLN A 333 -12.79 -14.10 0.60
N LEU A 334 -13.68 -14.59 -0.26
CA LEU A 334 -13.79 -16.02 -0.55
C LEU A 334 -12.53 -16.54 -1.24
N ILE A 335 -12.03 -15.84 -2.26
CA ILE A 335 -10.76 -16.19 -2.92
C ILE A 335 -9.64 -16.28 -1.88
N LYS A 336 -9.59 -15.34 -0.93
CA LYS A 336 -8.60 -15.31 0.14
C LYS A 336 -8.75 -16.49 1.12
N TYR A 337 -9.96 -16.80 1.58
CA TYR A 337 -10.22 -17.94 2.47
C TYR A 337 -9.90 -19.29 1.83
N HIS A 338 -9.97 -19.35 0.50
CA HIS A 338 -9.69 -20.54 -0.28
C HIS A 338 -8.32 -20.49 -0.97
N ASN A 339 -7.33 -19.85 -0.36
CA ASN A 339 -5.92 -19.85 -0.79
C ASN A 339 -5.71 -19.42 -2.25
N GLY A 340 -6.47 -18.43 -2.72
CA GLY A 340 -6.37 -17.93 -4.09
C GLY A 340 -7.17 -18.74 -5.12
N ASN A 341 -8.03 -19.67 -4.70
CA ASN A 341 -8.84 -20.44 -5.65
C ASN A 341 -9.77 -19.52 -6.46
N HIS A 342 -9.51 -19.44 -7.77
CA HIS A 342 -10.26 -18.62 -8.71
C HIS A 342 -11.66 -19.14 -9.04
N GLU A 343 -12.04 -20.35 -8.60
CA GLU A 343 -13.45 -20.81 -8.66
C GLU A 343 -14.39 -19.92 -7.84
N TYR A 344 -13.86 -19.14 -6.90
CA TYR A 344 -14.61 -18.15 -6.14
C TYR A 344 -14.68 -16.78 -6.82
N ASN A 345 -14.07 -16.59 -8.01
CA ASN A 345 -14.29 -15.41 -8.85
C ASN A 345 -15.61 -15.59 -9.62
N PHE A 346 -16.71 -15.17 -9.01
CA PHE A 346 -18.07 -15.41 -9.53
C PHE A 346 -18.70 -14.19 -10.20
N LEU A 347 -18.20 -12.98 -9.96
CA LEU A 347 -18.78 -11.73 -10.45
C LEU A 347 -18.15 -11.34 -11.81
N ASN A 348 -18.42 -12.17 -12.82
CA ASN A 348 -17.95 -11.97 -14.20
C ASN A 348 -18.95 -12.53 -15.22
N THR A 349 -18.79 -12.12 -16.48
CA THR A 349 -19.70 -12.46 -17.59
C THR A 349 -19.68 -13.92 -18.03
N LYS A 350 -18.69 -14.71 -17.57
CA LYS A 350 -18.66 -16.16 -17.83
C LYS A 350 -19.65 -16.91 -16.94
N ILE A 351 -19.88 -16.41 -15.72
CA ILE A 351 -20.76 -17.03 -14.72
C ILE A 351 -22.13 -16.34 -14.68
N ILE A 352 -22.16 -15.00 -14.77
CA ILE A 352 -23.38 -14.18 -14.73
C ILE A 352 -23.48 -13.45 -16.07
N LYS A 353 -24.31 -13.95 -16.98
CA LYS A 353 -24.33 -13.53 -18.39
C LYS A 353 -25.16 -12.28 -18.64
N ASP A 354 -26.17 -12.06 -17.82
CA ASP A 354 -27.21 -11.06 -18.01
C ASP A 354 -27.75 -10.56 -16.66
N PHE A 355 -28.65 -9.58 -16.71
CA PHE A 355 -29.26 -9.02 -15.51
C PHE A 355 -30.22 -9.99 -14.81
N ASP A 356 -30.82 -10.95 -15.52
CA ASP A 356 -31.64 -12.01 -14.94
C ASP A 356 -30.82 -12.90 -14.00
N GLU A 357 -29.64 -13.34 -14.44
CA GLU A 357 -28.74 -14.16 -13.63
C GLU A 357 -28.12 -13.36 -12.46
N LEU A 358 -27.91 -12.05 -12.63
CA LEU A 358 -27.46 -11.18 -11.54
C LEU A 358 -28.54 -11.05 -10.46
N GLU A 359 -29.81 -10.97 -10.85
CA GLU A 359 -30.93 -10.96 -9.92
C GLU A 359 -31.09 -12.30 -9.17
N GLU A 360 -30.94 -13.43 -9.87
CA GLU A 360 -30.93 -14.76 -9.25
C GLU A 360 -29.84 -14.84 -8.15
N LEU A 361 -28.66 -14.26 -8.39
CA LEU A 361 -27.62 -14.16 -7.38
C LEU A 361 -28.05 -13.32 -6.16
N PHE A 362 -28.78 -12.22 -6.35
CA PHE A 362 -29.27 -11.41 -5.24
C PHE A 362 -30.30 -12.17 -4.39
N PHE A 363 -31.38 -12.63 -5.02
CA PHE A 363 -32.58 -13.05 -4.28
C PHE A 363 -32.71 -14.56 -4.10
N ASP A 364 -32.09 -15.36 -4.97
CA ASP A 364 -32.18 -16.82 -4.92
C ASP A 364 -30.92 -17.50 -4.39
N VAL A 365 -29.80 -16.77 -4.29
CA VAL A 365 -28.56 -17.27 -3.69
C VAL A 365 -28.30 -16.59 -2.35
N LEU A 366 -28.10 -15.27 -2.33
CA LEU A 366 -27.64 -14.60 -1.11
C LEU A 366 -28.73 -14.44 -0.05
N ALA A 367 -29.98 -14.29 -0.46
CA ALA A 367 -31.12 -14.19 0.46
C ALA A 367 -31.74 -15.54 0.87
N LYS A 368 -31.16 -16.67 0.42
CA LYS A 368 -31.68 -18.02 0.68
C LYS A 368 -30.62 -19.01 1.19
N THR A 369 -30.97 -19.79 2.20
CA THR A 369 -30.12 -20.89 2.69
C THR A 369 -29.94 -21.94 1.60
N GLN A 370 -28.81 -22.65 1.57
CA GLN A 370 -28.49 -23.61 0.51
C GLN A 370 -29.57 -24.69 0.32
N GLU A 371 -30.21 -25.13 1.40
CA GLU A 371 -31.27 -26.14 1.40
C GLU A 371 -32.57 -25.64 0.74
N SER A 372 -32.81 -24.33 0.78
CA SER A 372 -33.99 -23.69 0.20
C SER A 372 -33.82 -23.30 -1.28
N ARG A 373 -32.61 -23.42 -1.83
CA ARG A 373 -32.30 -23.12 -3.23
C ARG A 373 -32.77 -24.24 -4.15
N THR A 374 -33.13 -23.88 -5.38
CA THR A 374 -33.45 -24.87 -6.40
C THR A 374 -32.21 -25.69 -6.80
N LYS A 375 -32.42 -26.86 -7.43
CA LYS A 375 -31.32 -27.70 -7.90
C LYS A 375 -30.45 -27.00 -8.95
N SER A 376 -31.04 -26.17 -9.81
CA SER A 376 -30.30 -25.40 -10.83
C SER A 376 -29.42 -24.33 -10.19
N VAL A 377 -29.97 -23.56 -9.25
CA VAL A 377 -29.23 -22.53 -8.51
C VAL A 377 -28.06 -23.15 -7.75
N ASN A 378 -28.29 -24.23 -7.00
CA ASN A 378 -27.22 -24.92 -6.27
C ASN A 378 -26.12 -25.47 -7.18
N LYS A 379 -26.48 -25.96 -8.38
CA LYS A 379 -25.49 -26.42 -9.35
C LYS A 379 -24.58 -25.30 -9.85
N LYS A 380 -25.12 -24.09 -10.00
CA LYS A 380 -24.40 -22.94 -10.57
C LYS A 380 -23.66 -22.11 -9.50
N PHE A 381 -24.29 -21.86 -8.37
CA PHE A 381 -23.83 -20.95 -7.31
C PHE A 381 -23.62 -21.63 -5.95
N GLY A 382 -23.49 -22.97 -5.92
CA GLY A 382 -23.36 -23.74 -4.68
C GLY A 382 -22.17 -23.34 -3.80
N ASN A 383 -21.10 -22.83 -4.42
CA ASN A 383 -19.90 -22.37 -3.72
C ASN A 383 -20.09 -21.00 -3.04
N ILE A 384 -21.19 -20.29 -3.31
CA ILE A 384 -21.50 -18.98 -2.74
C ILE A 384 -22.36 -19.17 -1.47
N PRO A 385 -21.93 -18.64 -0.31
CA PRO A 385 -22.66 -18.81 0.95
C PRO A 385 -23.99 -18.05 0.96
N TYR A 386 -24.88 -18.44 1.87
CA TYR A 386 -26.03 -17.63 2.25
C TYR A 386 -25.57 -16.46 3.13
N LEU A 387 -26.18 -15.29 2.96
CA LEU A 387 -25.98 -14.15 3.82
C LEU A 387 -27.31 -13.71 4.43
N ASN A 388 -27.41 -13.78 5.75
CA ASN A 388 -28.55 -13.27 6.49
C ASN A 388 -28.55 -11.74 6.54
N SER A 389 -28.68 -11.10 5.39
CA SER A 389 -28.54 -9.65 5.20
C SER A 389 -29.74 -9.07 4.47
N SER A 390 -30.37 -8.07 5.09
CA SER A 390 -31.45 -7.29 4.48
C SER A 390 -31.01 -6.56 3.21
N LEU A 391 -29.71 -6.41 2.97
CA LEU A 391 -29.17 -5.87 1.72
C LEU A 391 -29.69 -6.64 0.50
N PHE A 392 -29.97 -7.94 0.63
CA PHE A 392 -30.44 -8.80 -0.44
C PHE A 392 -31.93 -9.11 -0.35
N GLU A 393 -32.71 -8.35 0.41
CA GLU A 393 -34.17 -8.38 0.32
C GLU A 393 -34.65 -7.35 -0.71
N PRO A 394 -35.69 -7.65 -1.53
CA PRO A 394 -36.25 -6.68 -2.46
C PRO A 394 -36.78 -5.45 -1.72
N THR A 395 -36.29 -4.27 -2.11
CA THR A 395 -36.71 -2.98 -1.56
C THR A 395 -38.11 -2.61 -2.03
N GLN A 396 -38.71 -1.59 -1.39
CA GLN A 396 -40.02 -1.10 -1.82
C GLN A 396 -39.97 -0.50 -3.24
N TYR A 397 -38.89 0.25 -3.57
CA TYR A 397 -38.70 0.78 -4.92
C TYR A 397 -38.62 -0.32 -5.98
N GLU A 398 -37.93 -1.42 -5.70
CA GLU A 398 -37.85 -2.56 -6.63
C GLU A 398 -39.20 -3.25 -6.84
N LYS A 399 -40.01 -3.36 -5.78
CA LYS A 399 -41.36 -3.92 -5.85
C LYS A 399 -42.31 -3.03 -6.65
N ASP A 400 -42.24 -1.72 -6.43
CA ASP A 400 -43.16 -0.76 -7.03
C ASP A 400 -42.80 -0.47 -8.49
N TYR A 401 -41.51 -0.28 -8.79
CA TYR A 401 -41.05 0.20 -10.08
C TYR A 401 -40.44 -0.89 -10.94
N VAL A 402 -39.26 -1.38 -10.63
CA VAL A 402 -38.55 -2.28 -11.54
C VAL A 402 -37.50 -3.10 -10.78
N LEU A 403 -37.35 -4.34 -11.21
CA LEU A 403 -36.33 -5.28 -10.75
C LEU A 403 -35.11 -5.22 -11.69
N ILE A 404 -33.91 -5.54 -11.19
CA ILE A 404 -32.69 -5.39 -12.02
C ILE A 404 -32.74 -6.30 -13.25
N SER A 405 -33.37 -7.46 -13.14
CA SER A 405 -33.66 -8.40 -14.24
C SER A 405 -34.39 -7.76 -15.43
N ASN A 406 -35.09 -6.65 -15.23
CA ASN A 406 -35.85 -6.01 -16.31
C ASN A 406 -34.99 -5.10 -17.22
N LEU A 407 -33.75 -4.79 -16.81
CA LEU A 407 -32.81 -4.01 -17.60
C LEU A 407 -32.47 -4.72 -18.92
N LYS A 408 -32.08 -3.96 -19.94
CA LYS A 408 -31.75 -4.52 -21.25
C LYS A 408 -30.28 -4.91 -21.32
N ASP A 409 -30.00 -6.17 -21.64
CA ASP A 409 -28.62 -6.68 -21.75
C ASP A 409 -27.90 -6.22 -23.03
N ARG A 410 -28.67 -5.92 -24.09
CA ARG A 410 -28.14 -5.58 -25.41
C ARG A 410 -27.47 -4.20 -25.50
N PHE A 411 -27.66 -3.34 -24.50
CA PHE A 411 -27.10 -1.99 -24.58
C PHE A 411 -25.60 -2.02 -24.29
N GLU A 412 -24.85 -1.32 -25.14
CA GLU A 412 -23.42 -1.12 -24.98
C GLU A 412 -23.13 0.28 -24.48
N LEU A 413 -22.10 0.39 -23.65
CA LEU A 413 -21.57 1.63 -23.12
C LEU A 413 -20.13 1.81 -23.62
N PRO A 414 -19.81 2.94 -24.29
CA PRO A 414 -18.44 3.26 -24.65
C PRO A 414 -17.52 3.30 -23.43
N LEU A 415 -16.26 2.89 -23.56
CA LEU A 415 -15.32 3.00 -22.45
C LEU A 415 -15.03 4.47 -22.12
N HIS A 416 -14.94 4.78 -20.82
CA HIS A 416 -14.48 6.08 -20.35
C HIS A 416 -13.11 6.42 -21.00
N PRO A 417 -12.84 7.69 -21.38
CA PRO A 417 -11.60 8.06 -22.04
C PRO A 417 -10.34 7.60 -21.30
N ASN A 418 -10.36 7.67 -19.96
CA ASN A 418 -9.29 7.24 -19.06
C ASN A 418 -9.62 5.90 -18.36
N SER A 419 -10.38 5.02 -19.00
CA SER A 419 -10.76 3.73 -18.43
C SER A 419 -9.54 2.92 -18.00
N VAL A 420 -9.60 2.32 -16.80
CA VAL A 420 -8.57 1.39 -16.32
C VAL A 420 -8.36 0.21 -17.28
N LEU A 421 -9.40 -0.20 -18.00
CA LEU A 421 -9.38 -1.33 -18.94
C LEU A 421 -8.41 -1.10 -20.10
N LYS A 422 -8.19 0.15 -20.51
CA LYS A 422 -7.25 0.47 -21.61
C LYS A 422 -5.79 0.11 -21.29
N ASN A 423 -5.47 -0.11 -20.02
CA ASN A 423 -4.14 -0.55 -19.59
C ASN A 423 -3.96 -2.07 -19.67
N HIS A 424 -5.02 -2.83 -19.92
CA HIS A 424 -5.00 -4.28 -20.07
C HIS A 424 -4.98 -4.66 -21.55
N ASP A 425 -4.04 -5.53 -21.95
CA ASP A 425 -3.85 -5.89 -23.36
C ASP A 425 -5.10 -6.48 -24.02
N GLU A 426 -5.92 -7.20 -23.24
CA GLU A 426 -7.20 -7.79 -23.69
C GLU A 426 -8.24 -6.73 -24.08
N HIS A 427 -8.20 -5.55 -23.47
CA HIS A 427 -9.17 -4.45 -23.67
C HIS A 427 -8.57 -3.26 -24.41
N LYS A 428 -7.32 -3.36 -24.88
CA LYS A 428 -6.57 -2.27 -25.50
C LYS A 428 -7.27 -1.66 -26.73
N ASN A 429 -7.98 -2.49 -27.48
CA ASN A 429 -8.74 -2.09 -28.68
C ASN A 429 -10.26 -2.05 -28.46
N THR A 430 -10.73 -2.30 -27.23
CA THR A 430 -12.14 -2.29 -26.88
C THR A 430 -12.63 -0.84 -26.82
N THR A 431 -13.70 -0.53 -27.56
CA THR A 431 -14.30 0.81 -27.59
C THR A 431 -15.58 0.90 -26.77
N ALA A 432 -16.32 -0.19 -26.65
CA ALA A 432 -17.55 -0.32 -25.88
C ALA A 432 -17.72 -1.76 -25.38
N LEU A 433 -18.51 -1.94 -24.32
CA LEU A 433 -18.90 -3.23 -23.74
C LEU A 433 -20.38 -3.18 -23.36
N SER A 434 -21.05 -4.33 -23.20
CA SER A 434 -22.39 -4.35 -22.58
C SER A 434 -22.36 -3.69 -21.21
N THR A 435 -23.45 -3.07 -20.76
CA THR A 435 -23.50 -2.38 -19.45
C THR A 435 -22.96 -3.25 -18.31
N LEU A 436 -23.45 -4.49 -18.23
CA LEU A 436 -23.05 -5.45 -17.21
C LEU A 436 -21.59 -5.90 -17.38
N GLY A 437 -21.18 -6.15 -18.63
CA GLY A 437 -19.80 -6.52 -18.95
C GLY A 437 -18.81 -5.44 -18.57
N TYR A 438 -19.10 -4.17 -18.89
CA TYR A 438 -18.26 -3.06 -18.50
C TYR A 438 -18.15 -2.97 -16.98
N LEU A 439 -19.26 -3.03 -16.24
CA LEU A 439 -19.23 -2.96 -14.78
C LEU A 439 -18.37 -4.09 -14.17
N PHE A 440 -18.50 -5.32 -14.64
CA PHE A 440 -17.71 -6.44 -14.11
C PHE A 440 -16.23 -6.39 -14.46
N GLU A 441 -15.89 -6.05 -15.71
CA GLU A 441 -14.49 -5.88 -16.12
C GLU A 441 -13.84 -4.72 -15.36
N PHE A 442 -14.54 -3.59 -15.27
CA PHE A 442 -14.12 -2.42 -14.50
C PHE A 442 -13.81 -2.79 -13.05
N LEU A 443 -14.74 -3.46 -12.35
CA LEU A 443 -14.51 -3.89 -10.96
C LEU A 443 -13.39 -4.93 -10.85
N SER A 444 -13.22 -5.80 -11.84
CA SER A 444 -12.16 -6.83 -11.84
C SER A 444 -10.75 -6.27 -12.06
N ALA A 445 -10.63 -5.04 -12.59
CA ALA A 445 -9.36 -4.34 -12.72
C ALA A 445 -8.82 -3.78 -11.39
N TYR A 446 -9.61 -3.82 -10.31
CA TYR A 446 -9.21 -3.37 -8.96
C TYR A 446 -9.13 -4.53 -7.97
N ASN A 447 -8.37 -4.33 -6.88
CA ASN A 447 -8.23 -5.30 -5.80
C ASN A 447 -9.18 -4.95 -4.64
N PHE A 448 -10.14 -5.83 -4.35
CA PHE A 448 -11.13 -5.69 -3.27
C PHE A 448 -10.82 -6.57 -2.04
N SER A 449 -9.66 -7.24 -2.00
CA SER A 449 -9.27 -8.07 -0.85
C SER A 449 -8.93 -7.19 0.38
N SER A 450 -9.37 -7.62 1.56
CA SER A 450 -9.31 -6.84 2.80
C SER A 450 -7.92 -6.86 3.47
N ASP A 451 -7.60 -5.71 4.11
CA ASP A 451 -6.42 -5.34 4.92
C ASP A 451 -6.09 -6.30 6.10
N THR A 452 -5.71 -7.55 5.85
CA THR A 452 -5.10 -8.39 6.90
C THR A 452 -3.75 -8.93 6.47
N GLY A 453 -2.70 -8.17 6.82
CA GLY A 453 -1.31 -8.47 6.55
C GLY A 453 -0.88 -7.96 5.18
N ALA A 454 0.29 -7.32 5.10
CA ALA A 454 0.89 -7.01 3.82
C ALA A 454 1.25 -8.31 3.10
N LYS A 455 0.96 -8.35 1.81
CA LYS A 455 1.34 -9.44 0.93
C LYS A 455 2.16 -8.92 -0.23
N ILE A 456 2.73 -9.87 -0.96
CA ILE A 456 3.25 -9.58 -2.29
C ILE A 456 2.07 -9.55 -3.24
N GLN A 457 1.82 -8.38 -3.81
CA GLN A 457 0.78 -8.21 -4.80
C GLN A 457 1.31 -8.71 -6.16
N GLU A 458 0.79 -9.85 -6.62
CA GLU A 458 1.16 -10.39 -7.94
C GLU A 458 0.65 -9.49 -9.07
N ASP A 459 -0.60 -9.04 -8.95
CA ASP A 459 -1.20 -8.11 -9.90
C ASP A 459 -1.11 -6.67 -9.34
N ASN A 460 -0.54 -5.72 -10.09
CA ASN A 460 -0.42 -4.30 -9.69
C ASN A 460 -1.77 -3.53 -9.65
N LYS A 461 -2.85 -4.18 -9.24
CA LYS A 461 -4.19 -3.62 -9.18
C LYS A 461 -4.31 -2.62 -8.04
N THR A 462 -4.98 -1.50 -8.28
CA THR A 462 -5.24 -0.54 -7.21
C THR A 462 -6.24 -1.12 -6.20
N ILE A 463 -5.94 -0.99 -4.90
CA ILE A 463 -6.81 -1.46 -3.82
C ILE A 463 -7.99 -0.50 -3.64
N ILE A 464 -9.20 -1.05 -3.54
CA ILE A 464 -10.43 -0.33 -3.22
C ILE A 464 -11.03 -0.97 -1.96
N ASN A 465 -10.94 -0.26 -0.83
CA ASN A 465 -11.45 -0.76 0.46
C ASN A 465 -12.82 -0.18 0.82
N ALA A 466 -13.41 -0.68 1.90
CA ALA A 466 -14.73 -0.26 2.36
C ALA A 466 -14.80 1.25 2.72
N ALA A 467 -13.71 1.86 3.20
CA ALA A 467 -13.69 3.28 3.51
C ALA A 467 -13.79 4.14 2.23
N VAL A 468 -13.06 3.76 1.17
CA VAL A 468 -13.15 4.42 -0.14
C VAL A 468 -14.56 4.31 -0.70
N LEU A 469 -15.18 3.12 -0.62
CA LEU A 469 -16.56 2.94 -1.07
C LEU A 469 -17.55 3.80 -0.26
N GLY A 470 -17.35 3.90 1.06
CA GLY A 470 -18.14 4.78 1.91
C GLY A 470 -18.10 6.25 1.46
N LEU A 471 -16.91 6.77 1.13
CA LEU A 471 -16.75 8.13 0.61
C LEU A 471 -17.44 8.33 -0.75
N ILE A 472 -17.44 7.30 -1.61
CA ILE A 472 -18.11 7.35 -2.90
C ILE A 472 -19.63 7.43 -2.71
N PHE A 473 -20.20 6.60 -1.84
CA PHE A 473 -21.63 6.64 -1.55
C PHE A 473 -22.05 7.93 -0.85
N GLU A 474 -21.24 8.46 0.07
CA GLU A 474 -21.50 9.76 0.70
C GLU A 474 -21.59 10.88 -0.35
N LYS A 475 -20.72 10.84 -1.37
CA LYS A 475 -20.75 11.78 -2.49
C LYS A 475 -21.94 11.59 -3.45
N ILE A 476 -22.40 10.35 -3.66
CA ILE A 476 -23.54 10.04 -4.54
C ILE A 476 -24.87 10.38 -3.86
N ASN A 477 -24.95 10.21 -2.55
CA ASN A 477 -26.16 10.49 -1.77
C ASN A 477 -26.30 11.96 -1.35
N GLY A 478 -25.21 12.71 -1.27
CA GLY A 478 -25.16 14.11 -0.85
C GLY A 478 -25.17 15.09 -2.01
#